data_AF-A0A935RMK0-F1
#
_entry.id   AF-A0A935RMK0-F1
#
_cell.length_a   1.000
_cell.length_b   1.000
_cell.length_c   1.000
_cell.angle_alpha   90.00
_cell.angle_beta   90.00
_cell.angle_gamma   90.00
#
_symmetry.space_group_name_H-M   'P 1'
#
loop_
_entity.id
_entity.type
_entity.pdbx_description
1 polymer ?
#
loop_
_entity_poly.entity_id
_entity_poly.type
_entity_poly.pdbx_seq_one_letter_code
_entity_poly.pdbx_strand_id
1 'polypeptide(L)'
;MINITAERISAAGGIPKSNDLIDLAVNLDNDFIFEMKSTTDDNVRSQIRKGVSQLYEYKYLQNKPDANLVLVVERPLNVVTQWMHEYLEQDRDILLLGDGDNRLFGS
;
A
#
# COMPACT_ATOMS: atom_id res chain seq x y z
N MET A 1 -7.82 8.81 0.14
CA MET A 1 -7.04 7.59 -0.12
C MET A 1 -7.46 6.83 -1.37
N ILE A 2 -8.37 5.84 -1.35
CA ILE A 2 -8.62 4.96 -2.53
C ILE A 2 -8.86 5.73 -3.84
N ASN A 3 -9.80 6.68 -3.86
CA ASN A 3 -10.15 7.41 -5.09
C ASN A 3 -8.96 8.18 -5.69
N ILE A 4 -8.15 8.83 -4.85
CA ILE A 4 -7.00 9.62 -5.30
C ILE A 4 -5.91 8.71 -5.87
N THR A 5 -5.65 7.57 -5.23
CA THR A 5 -4.70 6.59 -5.75
C THR A 5 -5.19 6.02 -7.09
N ALA A 6 -6.49 5.71 -7.21
CA ALA A 6 -7.09 5.23 -8.45
C ALA A 6 -7.02 6.26 -9.58
N GLU A 7 -7.26 7.54 -9.30
CA GLU A 7 -7.12 8.65 -10.26
C GLU A 7 -5.68 8.77 -10.76
N ARG A 8 -4.69 8.68 -9.86
CA ARG A 8 -3.27 8.76 -10.23
C ARG A 8 -2.80 7.55 -11.04
N ILE A 9 -3.26 6.35 -10.68
CA ILE A 9 -3.05 5.14 -11.49
C ILE A 9 -3.61 5.35 -12.90
N SER A 10 -4.83 5.88 -13.00
CA SER A 10 -5.47 6.16 -14.30
C SER A 10 -4.70 7.21 -15.10
N ALA A 11 -4.23 8.29 -14.45
CA ALA A 11 -3.40 9.32 -15.08
C ALA A 11 -2.05 8.79 -15.58
N ALA A 12 -1.52 7.74 -14.94
CA ALA A 12 -0.33 7.02 -15.38
C ALA A 12 -0.62 5.98 -16.49
N GLY A 13 -1.86 5.89 -16.99
CA GLY A 13 -2.26 4.95 -18.04
C GLY A 13 -2.69 3.57 -17.54
N GLY A 14 -2.79 3.38 -16.22
CA GLY A 14 -3.22 2.12 -15.61
C GLY A 14 -4.74 2.01 -15.52
N ILE A 15 -5.25 0.78 -15.43
CA ILE A 15 -6.67 0.53 -15.17
C ILE A 15 -6.81 0.04 -13.73
N PRO A 16 -7.20 0.91 -12.77
CA PRO A 16 -7.40 0.48 -11.40
C PRO A 16 -8.55 -0.51 -11.30
N LYS A 17 -8.33 -1.61 -10.58
CA LYS A 17 -9.32 -2.65 -10.29
C LYS A 17 -9.43 -2.82 -8.79
N SER A 18 -10.61 -3.18 -8.30
CA SER A 18 -10.85 -3.53 -6.90
C SER A 18 -11.84 -4.69 -6.81
N ASN A 19 -11.88 -5.34 -5.65
CA ASN A 19 -12.90 -6.32 -5.30
C ASN A 19 -13.12 -6.30 -3.78
N ASP A 20 -13.95 -7.21 -3.26
CA ASP A 20 -14.30 -7.26 -1.83
C ASP A 20 -13.10 -7.51 -0.90
N LEU A 21 -12.00 -8.05 -1.43
CA LEU A 21 -10.77 -8.31 -0.67
C LEU A 21 -9.72 -7.23 -0.89
N ILE A 22 -9.54 -6.78 -2.14
CA ILE A 22 -8.42 -5.93 -2.55
C ILE A 22 -8.92 -4.51 -2.79
N ASP A 23 -8.37 -3.57 -2.00
CA ASP A 23 -8.67 -2.15 -2.12
C ASP A 23 -8.37 -1.61 -3.52
N LEU A 24 -7.18 -1.94 -4.05
CA LEU A 24 -6.78 -1.55 -5.39
C LEU A 24 -5.74 -2.50 -5.97
N ALA A 25 -5.81 -2.77 -7.26
CA ALA A 25 -4.79 -3.45 -8.02
C ALA A 25 -4.67 -2.85 -9.42
N VAL A 26 -3.48 -2.89 -10.00
CA VAL A 26 -3.26 -2.48 -11.40
C VAL A 26 -2.13 -3.28 -12.02
N ASN A 27 -2.18 -3.45 -13.35
CA ASN A 27 -1.06 -3.90 -14.14
C ASN A 27 -0.52 -2.70 -14.96
N LEU A 28 0.75 -2.35 -14.71
CA LEU A 28 1.52 -1.28 -15.38
C LEU A 28 2.91 -1.85 -15.67
N ASP A 29 3.01 -2.69 -16.70
CA ASP A 29 4.14 -3.58 -17.02
C ASP A 29 4.43 -4.66 -15.95
N ASN A 30 4.19 -4.36 -14.67
CA ASN A 30 4.17 -5.28 -13.55
C ASN A 30 2.81 -5.23 -12.83
N ASP A 31 2.51 -6.29 -12.06
CA ASP A 31 1.34 -6.30 -11.18
C ASP A 31 1.65 -5.53 -9.88
N PHE A 32 0.70 -4.71 -9.45
CA PHE A 32 0.73 -3.99 -8.18
C PHE A 32 -0.56 -4.28 -7.40
N ILE A 33 -0.42 -4.61 -6.12
CA ILE A 33 -1.53 -4.82 -5.18
C ILE A 33 -1.37 -3.80 -4.06
N PHE A 34 -2.42 -3.02 -3.83
CA PHE A 34 -2.45 -1.97 -2.82
C PHE A 34 -3.38 -2.35 -1.68
N GLU A 35 -2.95 -2.01 -0.47
CA GLU A 35 -3.78 -2.03 0.74
C GLU A 35 -3.75 -0.65 1.37
N MET A 36 -4.91 -0.11 1.72
CA MET A 36 -5.09 1.25 2.19
C MET A 36 -5.43 1.23 3.68
N LYS A 37 -4.65 1.94 4.49
CA LYS A 37 -4.80 1.96 5.94
C LYS A 37 -5.01 3.37 6.47
N SER A 38 -6.23 3.61 6.99
CA SER A 38 -6.50 4.77 7.81
C SER A 38 -5.75 4.67 9.13
N THR A 39 -4.85 5.62 9.35
CA THR A 39 -3.88 5.59 10.45
C THR A 39 -3.96 6.84 11.31
N THR A 40 -3.76 6.64 12.61
CA THR A 40 -3.54 7.66 13.62
C THR A 40 -2.22 7.35 14.33
N ASP A 41 -1.71 8.32 15.11
CA ASP A 41 -0.49 8.12 15.89
C ASP A 41 -0.58 6.89 16.83
N ASP A 42 -1.78 6.59 17.32
CA ASP A 42 -2.02 5.49 18.26
C ASP A 42 -2.17 4.13 17.57
N ASN A 43 -2.59 4.08 16.31
CA ASN A 43 -2.99 2.83 15.66
C ASN A 43 -2.06 2.39 14.51
N VAL A 44 -1.15 3.26 14.05
CA VAL A 44 -0.33 3.07 12.85
C VAL A 44 0.38 1.71 12.84
N ARG A 45 0.98 1.30 13.96
CA ARG A 45 1.64 -0.01 14.09
C ARG A 45 0.69 -1.18 13.87
N SER A 46 -0.50 -1.11 14.44
CA SER A 46 -1.49 -2.18 14.36
C SER A 46 -2.07 -2.28 12.94
N GLN A 47 -2.28 -1.14 12.28
CA GLN A 47 -2.80 -1.08 10.91
C GLN A 47 -1.78 -1.57 9.89
N ILE A 48 -0.51 -1.18 10.04
CA ILE A 48 0.57 -1.67 9.16
C ILE A 48 0.69 -3.19 9.26
N ARG A 49 0.68 -3.76 10.47
CA ARG A 49 0.74 -5.21 10.66
C ARG A 49 -0.40 -5.94 9.97
N LYS A 50 -1.62 -5.42 10.09
CA LYS A 50 -2.80 -5.96 9.38
C LYS A 50 -2.62 -5.86 7.87
N GLY A 51 -2.18 -4.69 7.38
CA GLY A 51 -1.99 -4.47 5.96
C GLY A 51 -0.94 -5.38 5.35
N VAL A 52 0.18 -5.60 6.04
CA VAL A 52 1.21 -6.58 5.63
C VAL A 52 0.63 -7.99 5.50
N SER A 53 -0.14 -8.46 6.50
CA SER A 53 -0.75 -9.79 6.41
C SER A 53 -1.73 -9.90 5.25
N GLN A 54 -2.55 -8.88 5.02
CA GLN A 54 -3.51 -8.83 3.93
C GLN A 54 -2.82 -8.82 2.56
N LEU A 55 -1.78 -8.02 2.38
CA LEU A 55 -1.02 -7.95 1.13
C LEU A 55 -0.41 -9.31 0.76
N TYR A 56 0.20 -10.01 1.72
CA TYR A 56 0.72 -11.36 1.48
C TYR A 56 -0.40 -12.37 1.19
N GLU A 57 -1.53 -12.29 1.90
CA GLU A 57 -2.69 -13.14 1.63
C GLU A 57 -3.24 -12.92 0.22
N TYR A 58 -3.40 -11.66 -0.21
CA TYR A 58 -3.92 -11.34 -1.54
C TYR A 58 -2.96 -11.78 -2.63
N LYS A 59 -1.66 -11.57 -2.45
CA LYS A 59 -0.62 -12.05 -3.35
C LYS A 59 -0.74 -13.57 -3.59
N TYR A 60 -0.95 -14.31 -2.51
CA TYR A 60 -1.15 -15.75 -2.54
C TYR A 60 -2.48 -16.15 -3.21
N LEU A 61 -3.60 -15.59 -2.78
CA LEU A 61 -4.94 -15.94 -3.27
C LEU A 61 -5.14 -15.60 -4.75
N GLN A 62 -4.51 -14.54 -5.24
CA GLN A 62 -4.58 -14.14 -6.65
C GLN A 62 -3.58 -14.88 -7.55
N ASN A 63 -2.74 -15.78 -6.97
CA ASN A 63 -1.66 -16.47 -7.66
C ASN A 63 -0.71 -15.48 -8.39
N LYS A 64 -0.29 -14.43 -7.68
CA LYS A 64 0.58 -13.35 -8.20
C LYS A 64 1.92 -13.29 -7.43
N PRO A 65 2.77 -14.33 -7.50
CA PRO A 65 4.01 -14.38 -6.72
C PRO A 65 5.01 -13.27 -7.03
N ASP A 66 4.88 -12.61 -8.18
CA ASP A 66 5.76 -11.51 -8.61
C ASP A 66 5.09 -10.14 -8.48
N ALA A 67 3.88 -10.04 -7.92
CA ALA A 67 3.25 -8.74 -7.69
C ALA A 67 4.04 -7.90 -6.68
N ASN A 68 4.18 -6.62 -7.02
CA ASN A 68 4.69 -5.57 -6.15
C ASN A 68 3.61 -5.22 -5.13
N LEU A 69 3.98 -5.23 -3.86
CA LEU A 69 3.05 -4.94 -2.77
C LEU A 69 3.21 -3.48 -2.35
N VAL A 70 2.08 -2.79 -2.22
CA VAL A 70 2.05 -1.38 -1.86
C VAL A 70 1.15 -1.18 -0.65
N LEU A 71 1.71 -0.73 0.46
CA LEU A 71 0.95 -0.31 1.62
C LEU A 71 0.81 1.21 1.61
N VAL A 72 -0.43 1.69 1.59
CA VAL A 72 -0.72 3.12 1.65
C VAL A 72 -1.24 3.46 3.04
N VAL A 73 -0.59 4.41 3.72
CA VAL A 73 -1.00 4.90 5.03
C VAL A 73 -1.49 6.33 4.94
N GLU A 74 -2.62 6.63 5.59
CA GLU A 74 -3.21 7.98 5.59
C GLU A 74 -2.29 9.04 6.21
N ARG A 75 -1.52 8.67 7.24
CA ARG A 75 -0.58 9.58 7.90
C ARG A 75 0.86 9.10 7.77
N PRO A 76 1.82 10.03 7.62
CA PRO A 76 3.23 9.68 7.62
C PRO A 76 3.64 9.02 8.94
N LEU A 77 4.68 8.19 8.88
CA LEU A 77 5.26 7.60 10.08
C LEU A 77 5.90 8.69 10.94
N ASN A 78 5.80 8.53 12.27
CA ASN A 78 6.45 9.42 13.22
C ASN A 78 7.80 8.81 13.65
N VAL A 79 8.57 9.55 14.46
CA VAL A 79 9.91 9.12 14.91
C VAL A 79 9.89 7.74 15.56
N VAL A 80 8.83 7.38 16.28
CA VAL A 80 8.69 6.09 16.97
C VAL A 80 8.42 4.95 15.99
N THR A 81 7.71 5.22 14.90
CA THR A 81 7.37 4.22 13.88
C THR A 81 8.26 4.27 12.66
N GLN A 82 9.24 5.17 12.60
CA GLN A 82 10.13 5.37 11.45
C GLN A 82 10.85 4.09 11.00
N TRP A 83 11.21 3.21 11.94
CA TRP A 83 11.84 1.91 11.64
C TRP A 83 10.99 1.04 10.72
N MET A 84 9.67 1.26 10.65
CA MET A 84 8.79 0.51 9.76
C MET A 84 9.03 0.79 8.28
N HIS A 85 9.66 1.93 7.92
CA HIS A 85 10.11 2.15 6.53
C HIS A 85 11.12 1.06 6.13
N GLU A 86 12.20 0.89 6.90
CA GLU A 86 13.23 -0.11 6.62
C GLU A 86 12.65 -1.53 6.67
N TYR A 87 11.80 -1.81 7.66
CA TYR A 87 11.12 -3.10 7.75
C TYR A 87 10.23 -3.40 6.54
N LEU A 88 9.50 -2.43 6.01
CA LEU A 88 8.61 -2.67 4.88
C LEU A 88 9.38 -2.76 3.56
N GLU A 89 10.24 -1.78 3.26
CA GLU A 89 10.84 -1.69 1.93
C GLU A 89 12.10 -2.54 1.78
N GLN A 90 12.92 -2.68 2.83
CA GLN A 90 14.19 -3.40 2.75
C GLN A 90 14.06 -4.87 3.18
N ASP A 91 13.33 -5.15 4.27
CA ASP A 91 13.16 -6.53 4.78
C ASP A 91 12.02 -7.27 4.09
N ARG A 92 10.93 -6.58 3.73
CA ARG A 92 9.68 -7.22 3.25
C ARG A 92 9.37 -7.02 1.79
N ASP A 93 10.08 -6.13 1.11
CA ASP A 93 9.82 -5.74 -0.29
C ASP A 93 8.38 -5.26 -0.50
N ILE A 94 7.91 -4.42 0.43
CA ILE A 94 6.61 -3.76 0.40
C ILE A 94 6.86 -2.26 0.31
N LEU A 95 6.41 -1.63 -0.78
CA LEU A 95 6.47 -0.18 -0.97
C LEU A 95 5.55 0.51 0.04
N LEU A 96 6.06 1.49 0.78
CA LEU A 96 5.26 2.29 1.70
C LEU A 96 4.98 3.66 1.07
N LEU A 97 3.70 3.99 0.94
CA LEU A 97 3.26 5.30 0.47
C LEU A 97 2.48 6.02 1.57
N GLY A 98 2.81 7.28 1.84
CA GLY A 98 1.98 8.15 2.67
C GLY A 98 1.01 8.95 1.82
N ASP A 99 -0.30 8.93 2.13
CA ASP A 99 -1.33 9.82 1.54
C ASP A 99 -1.62 11.01 2.50
N GLY A 100 -0.57 11.61 3.05
CA GLY A 100 -0.70 12.77 3.93
C GLY A 100 -1.09 14.01 3.12
N ASP A 101 -2.17 14.69 3.50
CA ASP A 101 -2.61 15.95 2.89
C ASP A 101 -2.71 15.93 1.35
N ASN A 102 -3.28 14.87 0.77
CA ASN A 102 -3.39 14.66 -0.70
C ASN A 102 -2.04 14.55 -1.44
N ARG A 103 -0.93 14.38 -0.72
CA ARG A 103 0.41 14.22 -1.29
C ARG A 103 0.87 12.79 -1.05
N LEU A 104 1.09 12.08 -2.15
CA LEU A 104 1.79 10.82 -2.12
C LEU A 104 3.29 11.08 -1.95
N PHE A 105 3.82 10.56 -0.85
CA PHE A 105 5.26 10.44 -0.64
C PHE A 105 5.64 8.98 -0.82
N GLY A 106 6.63 8.74 -1.67
CA GLY A 106 7.32 7.45 -1.79
C GLY A 106 8.79 7.63 -1.43
N SER A 107 9.39 6.59 -0.89
CA SER A 107 10.83 6.49 -0.67
C SER A 107 11.58 6.25 -1.98
#